data_AF-A0ABD1P825-F1
#
_entry.id   AF-A0ABD1P825-F1
#
_cell.length_a   1.000
_cell.length_b   1.000
_cell.length_c   1.000
_cell.angle_alpha   90.00
_cell.angle_beta   90.00
_cell.angle_gamma   90.00
#
_symmetry.space_group_name_H-M   'P 1'
#
loop_
_entity.id
_entity.type
_entity.pdbx_description
1 polymer ?
#
loop_
_entity_poly.entity_id
_entity_poly.type
_entity_poly.pdbx_seq_one_letter_code
_entity_poly.pdbx_strand_id
1 'polypeptide(L)'
;MRSWYDDTPYLFGASLGVANKADVPVSYKGLPEYTAPLDVYSTFRFMGPNANINKNFNLTWTFQVDPNFMYLVRLHWCDTEMTKTNERVFDVYINNQTAVSAVDVFAWQNSVASPTTRDYAIKVTDKKGDAGLWVALHPNDKEKPLYIDVLLNGLEVFKLSDAKSNLAGPNPTISDMMRKYQELHEAKPKAFAQKNSTTTSALITGAAGGAAAFGVAAAIFLIAHKKKQRVPGDATSWLPISWNSSTSSGTKSSVSGKS
;
A
#
# COMPACT_ATOMS: atom_id res chain seq x y z
N MET A 1 -1.99 -0.11 -32.99
CA MET A 1 -3.01 -0.30 -31.93
C MET A 1 -2.58 0.53 -30.72
N ARG A 2 -3.51 1.14 -29.97
CA ARG A 2 -3.21 1.85 -28.72
C ARG A 2 -3.52 0.93 -27.53
N SER A 3 -2.71 1.00 -26.48
CA SER A 3 -3.00 0.30 -25.22
C SER A 3 -3.98 1.11 -24.38
N TRP A 4 -4.96 0.42 -23.80
CA TRP A 4 -5.86 0.95 -22.79
C TRP A 4 -5.58 0.23 -21.48
N TYR A 5 -5.56 0.96 -20.36
CA TYR A 5 -5.27 0.44 -19.03
C TYR A 5 -6.48 0.65 -18.12
N ASP A 6 -6.61 -0.21 -17.11
CA ASP A 6 -7.62 -0.04 -16.06
C ASP A 6 -7.42 1.29 -15.32
N ASP A 7 -8.51 1.93 -14.94
CA ASP A 7 -8.50 3.27 -14.35
C ASP A 7 -8.28 3.27 -12.83
N THR A 8 -8.48 2.12 -12.16
CA THR A 8 -8.41 1.98 -10.69
C THR A 8 -7.11 2.52 -10.07
N PRO A 9 -5.90 2.30 -10.65
CA PRO A 9 -4.65 2.84 -10.09
C PRO A 9 -4.55 4.38 -10.07
N TYR A 10 -5.43 5.07 -10.82
CA TYR A 10 -5.44 6.53 -10.95
C TYR A 10 -6.53 7.19 -10.11
N LEU A 11 -7.40 6.42 -9.44
CA LEU A 11 -8.46 6.96 -8.59
C LEU A 11 -7.90 7.60 -7.33
N PHE A 12 -8.48 8.73 -6.93
CA PHE A 12 -8.10 9.47 -5.74
C PHE A 12 -9.15 9.36 -4.62
N GLY A 13 -8.68 9.12 -3.39
CA GLY A 13 -9.51 9.03 -2.20
C GLY A 13 -10.10 7.65 -1.95
N ALA A 14 -11.05 7.56 -1.00
CA ALA A 14 -11.69 6.30 -0.61
C ALA A 14 -12.94 5.96 -1.44
N SER A 15 -13.56 6.97 -2.07
CA SER A 15 -14.81 6.81 -2.83
C SER A 15 -14.52 6.48 -4.30
N LEU A 16 -14.13 5.23 -4.54
CA LEU A 16 -13.66 4.73 -5.84
C LEU A 16 -14.78 4.49 -6.89
N GLY A 17 -16.04 4.79 -6.55
CA GLY A 17 -17.20 4.46 -7.36
C GLY A 17 -17.36 2.95 -7.60
N VAL A 18 -18.07 2.60 -8.66
CA VAL A 18 -18.31 1.22 -9.11
C VAL A 18 -17.99 1.13 -10.59
N ALA A 19 -17.15 0.17 -10.97
CA ALA A 19 -16.93 -0.19 -12.38
C ALA A 19 -17.94 -1.26 -12.81
N ASN A 20 -18.53 -1.10 -13.99
CA ASN A 20 -19.50 -2.04 -14.54
C ASN A 20 -19.33 -2.19 -16.07
N LYS A 21 -20.00 -3.20 -16.63
CA LYS A 21 -20.10 -3.47 -18.06
C LYS A 21 -21.52 -3.21 -18.55
N ALA A 22 -21.66 -2.78 -19.79
CA ALA A 22 -22.95 -2.66 -20.46
C ALA A 22 -23.59 -4.03 -20.72
N ASP A 23 -24.89 -4.15 -20.40
CA ASP A 23 -25.73 -5.32 -20.72
C ASP A 23 -26.23 -5.33 -22.17
N VAL A 24 -26.10 -4.20 -22.88
CA VAL A 24 -26.55 -4.01 -24.27
C VAL A 24 -25.37 -3.85 -25.22
N PRO A 25 -25.47 -4.32 -26.49
CA PRO A 25 -24.40 -4.18 -27.46
C PRO A 25 -24.18 -2.72 -27.84
N VAL A 26 -22.94 -2.26 -27.70
CA VAL A 26 -22.50 -0.92 -28.14
C VAL A 26 -22.06 -0.98 -29.61
N SER A 27 -22.37 0.07 -30.36
CA SER A 27 -21.91 0.25 -31.75
C SER A 27 -21.52 1.71 -31.99
N TYR A 28 -20.66 1.96 -32.97
CA TYR A 28 -20.02 3.27 -33.15
C TYR A 28 -20.96 4.43 -33.53
N LYS A 29 -22.12 4.16 -34.13
CA LYS A 29 -23.18 5.15 -34.47
C LYS A 29 -22.69 6.45 -35.15
N GLY A 30 -21.64 6.36 -35.97
CA GLY A 30 -21.05 7.49 -36.70
C GLY A 30 -19.73 8.02 -36.11
N LEU A 31 -19.35 7.61 -34.89
CA LEU A 31 -18.00 7.84 -34.38
C LEU A 31 -16.99 6.98 -35.19
N PRO A 32 -15.84 7.51 -35.63
CA PRO A 32 -14.87 6.68 -36.36
C PRO A 32 -14.30 5.55 -35.50
N GLU A 33 -14.25 4.33 -36.03
CA GLU A 33 -13.85 3.12 -35.28
C GLU A 33 -12.45 3.22 -34.67
N TYR A 34 -11.55 3.95 -35.34
CA TYR A 34 -10.19 4.19 -34.85
C TYR A 34 -10.13 5.10 -33.60
N THR A 35 -11.24 5.68 -33.14
CA THR A 35 -11.30 6.60 -31.99
C THR A 35 -11.05 5.90 -30.66
N ALA A 36 -11.64 4.73 -30.45
CA ALA A 36 -11.36 3.80 -29.34
C ALA A 36 -12.03 2.44 -29.65
N PRO A 37 -11.54 1.30 -29.14
CA PRO A 37 -12.20 0.01 -29.31
C PRO A 37 -13.57 -0.01 -28.58
N LEU A 38 -14.52 -0.80 -29.08
CA LEU A 38 -15.85 -0.94 -28.45
C LEU A 38 -15.80 -1.39 -26.99
N ASP A 39 -14.75 -2.12 -26.59
CA ASP A 39 -14.57 -2.54 -25.19
C ASP A 39 -14.53 -1.35 -24.23
N VAL A 40 -13.89 -0.23 -24.61
CA VAL A 40 -13.87 1.01 -23.81
C VAL A 40 -15.29 1.52 -23.59
N TYR A 41 -16.08 1.63 -24.66
CA TYR A 41 -17.47 2.11 -24.57
C TYR A 41 -18.44 1.10 -23.96
N SER A 42 -18.06 -0.17 -23.89
CA SER A 42 -18.85 -1.25 -23.27
C SER A 42 -18.58 -1.40 -21.77
N THR A 43 -17.64 -0.62 -21.21
CA THR A 43 -17.35 -0.53 -19.79
C THR A 43 -17.50 0.91 -19.30
N PHE A 44 -17.79 1.11 -18.03
CA PHE A 44 -17.84 2.43 -17.42
C PHE A 44 -17.62 2.38 -15.91
N ARG A 45 -17.25 3.53 -15.33
CA ARG A 45 -17.28 3.77 -13.90
C ARG A 45 -18.31 4.85 -13.57
N PHE A 46 -19.11 4.58 -12.54
CA PHE A 46 -20.13 5.47 -11.98
C PHE A 46 -19.95 5.58 -10.45
N MET A 47 -20.74 6.39 -9.75
CA MET A 47 -20.55 6.61 -8.30
C MET A 47 -21.12 5.48 -7.44
N GLY A 48 -22.20 4.85 -7.92
CA GLY A 48 -22.92 3.78 -7.23
C GLY A 48 -24.42 4.10 -7.09
N PRO A 49 -25.23 3.16 -6.56
CA PRO A 49 -26.68 3.28 -6.54
C PRO A 49 -27.25 4.24 -5.47
N ASN A 50 -26.42 4.77 -4.56
CA ASN A 50 -26.91 5.57 -3.43
C ASN A 50 -26.76 7.07 -3.67
N ALA A 51 -27.83 7.67 -4.20
CA ALA A 51 -27.93 9.11 -4.45
C ALA A 51 -27.47 9.99 -3.27
N ASN A 52 -27.76 9.63 -2.01
CA ASN A 52 -27.35 10.40 -0.85
C ASN A 52 -25.84 10.36 -0.61
N ILE A 53 -25.15 9.28 -0.98
CA ILE A 53 -23.68 9.22 -0.92
C ILE A 53 -23.10 10.01 -2.11
N ASN A 54 -23.67 9.86 -3.30
CA ASN A 54 -23.18 10.47 -4.53
C ASN A 54 -23.16 12.01 -4.47
N LYS A 55 -24.09 12.67 -3.74
CA LYS A 55 -24.06 14.13 -3.50
C LYS A 55 -22.86 14.63 -2.68
N ASN A 56 -22.14 13.74 -1.99
CA ASN A 56 -21.17 14.12 -0.96
C ASN A 56 -19.70 13.87 -1.34
N PHE A 57 -19.41 13.43 -2.57
CA PHE A 57 -18.03 13.29 -3.06
C PHE A 57 -17.91 13.58 -4.56
N ASN A 58 -16.68 13.66 -5.06
CA ASN A 58 -16.40 13.71 -6.49
C ASN A 58 -15.69 12.41 -6.90
N LEU A 59 -16.18 11.73 -7.94
CA LEU A 59 -15.44 10.62 -8.52
C LEU A 59 -14.22 11.20 -9.25
N THR A 60 -13.02 10.92 -8.73
CA THR A 60 -11.81 11.70 -9.05
C THR A 60 -10.67 10.79 -9.49
N TRP A 61 -10.03 11.16 -10.60
CA TRP A 61 -8.80 10.58 -11.11
C TRP A 61 -7.66 11.61 -10.99
N THR A 62 -6.45 11.13 -10.69
CA THR A 62 -5.24 11.94 -10.57
C THR A 62 -4.11 11.35 -11.39
N PHE A 63 -3.39 12.22 -12.10
CA PHE A 63 -2.27 11.89 -12.96
C PHE A 63 -1.09 12.79 -12.63
N GLN A 64 0.07 12.20 -12.36
CA GLN A 64 1.32 12.96 -12.27
C GLN A 64 1.78 13.32 -13.68
N VAL A 65 1.94 14.62 -13.95
CA VAL A 65 2.27 15.13 -15.29
C VAL A 65 3.35 16.23 -15.20
N ASP A 66 4.02 16.52 -16.31
CA ASP A 66 5.05 17.56 -16.31
C ASP A 66 4.44 18.97 -16.21
N PRO A 67 4.93 19.83 -15.31
CA PRO A 67 4.41 21.18 -15.17
C PRO A 67 4.75 22.08 -16.37
N ASN A 68 4.01 23.17 -16.48
CA ASN A 68 4.17 24.26 -17.45
C ASN A 68 3.81 23.91 -18.90
N PHE A 69 3.29 22.70 -19.15
CA PHE A 69 2.69 22.30 -20.42
C PHE A 69 1.17 22.51 -20.47
N MET A 70 0.65 22.59 -21.69
CA MET A 70 -0.77 22.40 -21.97
C MET A 70 -1.05 20.90 -22.13
N TYR A 71 -2.20 20.46 -21.64
CA TYR A 71 -2.67 19.08 -21.78
C TYR A 71 -4.04 19.06 -22.45
N LEU A 72 -4.23 18.14 -23.38
CA LEU A 72 -5.52 17.76 -23.94
C LEU A 72 -6.04 16.56 -23.17
N VAL A 73 -7.18 16.71 -22.50
CA VAL A 73 -7.90 15.64 -21.83
C VAL A 73 -9.09 15.27 -22.70
N ARG A 74 -9.08 14.06 -23.26
CA ARG A 74 -10.22 13.51 -24.01
C ARG A 74 -10.99 12.55 -23.11
N LEU A 75 -12.28 12.81 -22.96
CA LEU A 75 -13.20 11.98 -22.21
C LEU A 75 -14.12 11.22 -23.18
N HIS A 76 -14.23 9.92 -22.97
CA HIS A 76 -15.03 8.99 -23.77
C HIS A 76 -16.31 8.65 -23.01
N TRP A 77 -17.44 8.79 -23.69
CA TRP A 77 -18.76 8.60 -23.12
C TRP A 77 -19.60 7.67 -24.01
N CYS A 78 -20.35 6.77 -23.40
CA CYS A 78 -21.38 5.95 -24.00
C CYS A 78 -22.30 5.51 -22.86
N ASP A 79 -23.42 6.22 -22.67
CA ASP A 79 -24.40 5.82 -21.66
C ASP A 79 -25.30 4.73 -22.24
N THR A 80 -25.31 3.58 -21.57
CA THR A 80 -26.06 2.37 -21.96
C THR A 80 -27.25 2.09 -21.05
N GLU A 81 -27.44 2.91 -20.02
CA GLU A 81 -28.45 2.73 -18.97
C GLU A 81 -29.57 3.78 -19.11
N MET A 82 -29.22 5.02 -19.46
CA MET A 82 -30.16 6.13 -19.58
C MET A 82 -30.89 6.10 -20.92
N THR A 83 -32.19 6.36 -20.88
CA THR A 83 -33.14 6.26 -22.01
C THR A 83 -33.84 7.56 -22.36
N LYS A 84 -33.68 8.59 -21.53
CA LYS A 84 -34.24 9.94 -21.73
C LYS A 84 -33.29 11.02 -21.23
N THR A 85 -33.49 12.22 -21.75
CA THR A 85 -32.87 13.45 -21.26
C THR A 85 -33.25 13.72 -19.81
N ASN A 86 -32.30 14.29 -19.06
CA ASN A 86 -32.35 14.57 -17.63
C ASN A 86 -32.51 13.31 -16.74
N GLU A 87 -32.16 12.11 -17.22
CA GLU A 87 -32.07 10.93 -16.36
C GLU A 87 -30.76 10.90 -15.55
N ARG A 88 -29.60 11.19 -16.16
CA ARG A 88 -28.30 11.36 -15.47
C ARG A 88 -27.63 12.65 -15.95
N VAL A 89 -27.37 13.60 -15.04
CA VAL A 89 -26.74 14.89 -15.36
C VAL A 89 -25.64 15.23 -14.36
N PHE A 90 -24.45 15.58 -14.86
CA PHE A 90 -23.27 15.82 -14.03
C PHE A 90 -22.36 16.94 -14.54
N ASP A 91 -21.51 17.46 -13.67
CA ASP A 91 -20.45 18.41 -13.98
C ASP A 91 -19.10 17.68 -14.10
N VAL A 92 -18.20 18.23 -14.93
CA VAL A 92 -16.82 17.77 -15.08
C VAL A 92 -15.89 18.92 -14.69
N TYR A 93 -14.98 18.65 -13.76
CA TYR A 93 -13.94 19.55 -13.33
C TYR A 93 -12.55 19.01 -13.72
N ILE A 94 -11.67 19.89 -14.18
CA ILE A 94 -10.27 19.59 -14.45
C ILE A 94 -9.41 20.58 -13.67
N ASN A 95 -8.50 20.09 -12.81
CA ASN A 95 -7.73 20.91 -11.87
C ASN A 95 -8.58 21.92 -11.08
N ASN A 96 -9.68 21.44 -10.51
CA ASN A 96 -10.68 22.19 -9.72
C ASN A 96 -11.32 23.38 -10.47
N GLN A 97 -11.29 23.38 -11.80
CA GLN A 97 -12.00 24.33 -12.65
C GLN A 97 -13.07 23.59 -13.45
N THR A 98 -14.26 24.16 -13.60
CA THR A 98 -15.34 23.58 -14.41
C THR A 98 -14.92 23.52 -15.88
N ALA A 99 -14.77 22.31 -16.41
CA ALA A 99 -14.47 22.06 -17.82
C ALA A 99 -15.75 22.00 -18.67
N VAL A 100 -16.82 21.42 -18.10
CA VAL A 100 -18.19 21.48 -18.60
C VAL A 100 -19.16 21.30 -17.43
N SER A 101 -20.34 21.90 -17.52
CA SER A 101 -21.44 21.72 -16.56
C SER A 101 -22.66 21.17 -17.30
N ALA A 102 -23.53 20.46 -16.57
CA ALA A 102 -24.75 19.84 -17.09
C ALA A 102 -24.51 18.90 -18.30
N VAL A 103 -23.56 17.98 -18.15
CA VAL A 103 -23.33 16.86 -19.07
C VAL A 103 -24.51 15.89 -18.98
N ASP A 104 -25.24 15.76 -20.09
CA ASP A 104 -26.22 14.70 -20.33
C ASP A 104 -25.82 13.98 -21.63
N VAL A 105 -25.28 12.76 -21.48
CA VAL A 105 -24.79 11.95 -22.60
C VAL A 105 -25.95 11.51 -23.50
N PHE A 106 -27.13 11.24 -22.94
CA PHE A 106 -28.30 10.88 -23.72
C PHE A 106 -28.79 12.08 -24.55
N ALA A 107 -28.90 13.27 -23.96
CA ALA A 107 -29.30 14.48 -24.68
C ALA A 107 -28.32 14.86 -25.81
N TRP A 108 -27.02 14.63 -25.62
CA TRP A 108 -26.00 14.87 -26.66
C TRP A 108 -26.07 13.90 -27.84
N GLN A 109 -26.67 12.72 -27.67
CA GLN A 109 -26.68 11.66 -28.68
C GLN A 109 -28.07 11.32 -29.21
N ASN A 110 -29.12 11.67 -28.46
CA ASN A 110 -30.51 11.30 -28.70
C ASN A 110 -30.69 9.78 -28.95
N SER A 111 -29.84 8.95 -28.33
CA SER A 111 -29.79 7.51 -28.53
C SER A 111 -29.02 6.81 -27.40
N VAL A 112 -29.59 5.73 -26.85
CA VAL A 112 -28.92 4.83 -25.88
C VAL A 112 -27.75 4.13 -26.54
N ALA A 113 -26.68 3.83 -25.81
CA ALA A 113 -25.52 3.09 -26.31
C ALA A 113 -24.92 3.74 -27.58
N SER A 114 -24.69 5.06 -27.51
CA SER A 114 -24.12 5.88 -28.58
C SER A 114 -22.80 6.51 -28.12
N PRO A 115 -21.66 6.01 -28.61
CA PRO A 115 -20.33 6.55 -28.29
C PRO A 115 -20.14 8.00 -28.73
N THR A 116 -19.59 8.83 -27.85
CA THR A 116 -19.09 10.17 -28.19
C THR A 116 -17.83 10.49 -27.39
N THR A 117 -17.14 11.56 -27.78
CA THR A 117 -15.96 12.09 -27.09
C THR A 117 -16.06 13.60 -26.90
N ARG A 118 -15.40 14.12 -25.87
CA ARG A 118 -15.20 15.56 -25.67
C ARG A 118 -13.76 15.82 -25.24
N ASP A 119 -13.17 16.87 -25.81
CA ASP A 119 -11.78 17.24 -25.62
C ASP A 119 -11.70 18.57 -24.86
N TYR A 120 -10.86 18.62 -23.83
CA TYR A 120 -10.65 19.80 -22.98
C TYR A 120 -9.17 20.14 -22.90
N ALA A 121 -8.82 21.42 -23.03
CA ALA A 121 -7.45 21.90 -22.92
C ALA A 121 -7.22 22.57 -21.55
N ILE A 122 -6.18 22.16 -20.82
CA ILE A 122 -5.83 22.73 -19.52
C ILE A 122 -4.34 23.04 -19.44
N LYS A 123 -3.97 24.17 -18.83
CA LYS A 123 -2.57 24.46 -18.48
C LYS A 123 -2.29 23.90 -17.09
N VAL A 124 -1.30 23.02 -16.98
CA VAL A 124 -0.77 22.60 -15.68
C VAL A 124 0.41 23.50 -15.34
N THR A 125 0.41 24.07 -14.14
CA THR A 125 1.48 24.96 -13.65
C THR A 125 2.13 24.32 -12.45
N ASP A 126 3.45 24.49 -12.28
CA ASP A 126 4.13 24.05 -11.06
C ASP A 126 3.57 24.79 -9.83
N LYS A 127 2.84 24.07 -8.98
CA LYS A 127 2.36 24.55 -7.68
C LYS A 127 3.04 23.70 -6.60
N LYS A 128 4.16 24.21 -6.08
CA LYS A 128 4.93 23.62 -4.95
C LYS A 128 5.61 22.27 -5.27
N GLY A 129 5.93 21.98 -6.53
CA GLY A 129 6.66 20.77 -6.93
C GLY A 129 5.81 19.50 -7.07
N ASP A 130 4.47 19.62 -6.97
CA ASP A 130 3.53 18.52 -7.24
C ASP A 130 2.61 18.94 -8.40
N ALA A 131 2.93 18.45 -9.59
CA ALA A 131 2.28 18.81 -10.85
C ALA A 131 1.18 17.81 -11.22
N GLY A 132 0.19 17.69 -10.33
CA GLY A 132 -0.99 16.86 -10.56
C GLY A 132 -1.94 17.42 -11.63
N LEU A 133 -2.43 16.54 -12.50
CA LEU A 133 -3.65 16.72 -13.29
C LEU A 133 -4.77 15.92 -12.64
N TRP A 134 -5.83 16.62 -12.24
CA TRP A 134 -7.00 16.07 -11.56
C TRP A 134 -8.19 16.15 -12.51
N VAL A 135 -8.91 15.05 -12.70
CA VAL A 135 -10.20 15.02 -13.41
C VAL A 135 -11.24 14.52 -12.43
N ALA A 136 -12.30 15.30 -12.20
CA ALA A 136 -13.30 15.03 -11.18
C ALA A 136 -14.71 15.20 -11.74
N LEU A 137 -15.59 14.23 -11.50
CA LEU A 137 -16.99 14.25 -11.90
C LEU A 137 -17.88 14.35 -10.66
N HIS A 138 -18.96 15.15 -10.75
CA HIS A 138 -19.94 15.31 -9.66
C HIS A 138 -21.38 15.45 -10.20
N PRO A 139 -22.40 14.83 -9.58
CA PRO A 139 -23.78 14.95 -10.03
C PRO A 139 -24.29 16.40 -9.96
N ASN A 140 -25.03 16.85 -10.97
CA ASN A 140 -25.59 18.20 -10.99
C ASN A 140 -27.02 18.19 -10.44
N ASP A 141 -27.15 18.32 -9.13
CA ASP A 141 -28.44 18.34 -8.42
C ASP A 141 -29.33 19.57 -8.76
N LYS A 142 -28.79 20.59 -9.44
CA LYS A 142 -29.54 21.81 -9.80
C LYS A 142 -30.53 21.55 -10.94
N GLU A 143 -30.14 20.71 -11.90
CA GLU A 143 -31.00 20.26 -13.01
C GLU A 143 -32.05 19.23 -12.57
N LYS A 144 -31.95 18.75 -11.32
CA LYS A 144 -32.83 17.74 -10.70
C LYS A 144 -32.99 16.48 -11.58
N PRO A 145 -31.88 15.83 -11.98
CA PRO A 145 -31.95 14.61 -12.78
C PRO A 145 -32.60 13.47 -11.99
N LEU A 146 -33.14 12.48 -12.71
CA LEU A 146 -33.77 11.30 -12.10
C LEU A 146 -32.79 10.50 -11.23
N TYR A 147 -31.53 10.40 -11.67
CA TYR A 147 -30.44 9.73 -11.00
C TYR A 147 -29.33 10.72 -10.65
N ILE A 148 -28.97 10.75 -9.37
CA ILE A 148 -27.86 11.54 -8.84
C ILE A 148 -26.59 10.71 -8.96
N ASP A 149 -25.95 10.77 -10.12
CA ASP A 149 -24.83 9.90 -10.49
C ASP A 149 -24.01 10.51 -11.64
N VAL A 150 -22.86 9.91 -11.95
CA VAL A 150 -21.97 10.28 -13.08
C VAL A 150 -21.58 9.01 -13.83
N LEU A 151 -21.09 9.12 -15.06
CA LEU A 151 -20.63 7.96 -15.84
C LEU A 151 -19.44 8.35 -16.71
N LEU A 152 -18.33 7.59 -16.68
CA LEU A 152 -17.17 7.73 -17.57
C LEU A 152 -16.75 6.38 -18.14
N ASN A 153 -16.52 6.28 -19.45
CA ASN A 153 -16.12 5.04 -20.12
C ASN A 153 -14.60 4.94 -20.37
N GLY A 154 -13.94 6.07 -20.62
CA GLY A 154 -12.51 6.09 -20.90
C GLY A 154 -11.94 7.51 -20.93
N LEU A 155 -10.63 7.63 -20.72
CA LEU A 155 -9.94 8.90 -20.55
C LEU A 155 -8.56 8.82 -21.21
N GLU A 156 -8.25 9.76 -22.10
CA GLU A 156 -6.92 9.94 -22.67
C GLU A 156 -6.34 11.30 -22.24
N VAL A 157 -5.06 11.33 -21.85
CA VAL A 157 -4.32 12.57 -21.54
C VAL A 157 -3.14 12.71 -22.48
N PHE A 158 -3.09 13.81 -23.23
CA PHE A 158 -2.01 14.13 -24.15
C PHE A 158 -1.31 15.42 -23.72
N LYS A 159 0.03 15.38 -23.61
CA LYS A 159 0.83 16.60 -23.50
C LYS A 159 0.89 17.26 -24.88
N LEU A 160 0.59 18.56 -24.93
CA LEU A 160 0.77 19.39 -26.12
C LEU A 160 2.16 20.03 -26.10
N SER A 161 2.79 20.15 -27.28
CA SER A 161 4.10 20.78 -27.40
C SER A 161 4.06 22.25 -27.01
N ASP A 162 5.13 22.75 -26.40
CA ASP A 162 5.26 24.17 -26.13
C ASP A 162 5.50 25.01 -27.41
N ALA A 163 5.61 26.33 -27.27
CA ALA A 163 5.87 27.24 -28.38
C ALA A 163 7.23 27.03 -29.09
N LYS A 164 8.10 26.16 -28.55
CA LYS A 164 9.39 25.76 -29.13
C LYS A 164 9.34 24.35 -29.73
N SER A 165 8.15 23.76 -29.87
CA SER A 165 7.93 22.37 -30.29
C SER A 165 8.56 21.32 -29.36
N ASN A 166 8.78 21.66 -28.08
CA ASN A 166 9.33 20.74 -27.09
C ASN A 166 8.21 19.98 -26.36
N LEU A 167 8.50 18.72 -25.99
CA LEU A 167 7.67 17.85 -25.15
C LEU A 167 8.44 17.28 -23.93
N ALA A 168 9.74 17.56 -23.81
CA ALA A 168 10.56 17.07 -22.70
C ALA A 168 10.22 17.81 -21.40
N GLY A 169 9.83 17.04 -20.39
CA GLY A 169 9.73 17.49 -19.00
C GLY A 169 11.00 17.17 -18.20
N PRO A 170 11.06 17.57 -16.92
CA PRO A 170 12.10 17.12 -16.00
C PRO A 170 12.02 15.59 -15.78
N ASN A 171 13.12 14.98 -15.36
CA ASN A 171 13.08 13.59 -14.90
C ASN A 171 12.26 13.51 -13.60
N PRO A 172 11.36 12.50 -13.44
CA PRO A 172 10.62 12.30 -12.20
C PRO A 172 11.55 12.15 -10.99
N THR A 173 11.17 12.74 -9.86
CA THR A 173 11.91 12.59 -8.61
C THR A 173 11.66 11.19 -8.02
N ILE A 174 12.73 10.53 -7.60
CA ILE A 174 12.64 9.22 -6.95
C ILE A 174 12.01 9.41 -5.57
N SER A 175 10.98 8.63 -5.25
CA SER A 175 10.29 8.69 -3.96
C SER A 175 11.24 8.39 -2.79
N ASP A 176 10.98 8.96 -1.61
CA ASP A 176 11.80 8.73 -0.41
C ASP A 176 11.93 7.24 -0.06
N MET A 177 10.88 6.44 -0.30
CA MET A 177 10.94 4.99 -0.11
C MET A 177 11.85 4.30 -1.11
N MET A 178 11.79 4.66 -2.39
CA MET A 178 12.65 4.07 -3.42
C MET A 178 14.10 4.50 -3.24
N ARG A 179 14.34 5.77 -2.85
CA ARG A 179 15.68 6.26 -2.47
C ARG A 179 16.22 5.47 -1.27
N LYS A 180 15.43 5.28 -0.21
CA LYS A 180 15.82 4.47 0.96
C LYS A 180 16.04 2.99 0.60
N TYR A 181 15.25 2.41 -0.29
CA TYR A 181 15.46 1.05 -0.80
C TYR A 181 16.81 0.94 -1.52
N GLN A 182 17.09 1.90 -2.41
CA GLN A 182 18.35 1.95 -3.14
C GLN A 182 19.55 2.19 -2.21
N GLU A 183 19.45 3.11 -1.23
CA GLU A 183 20.45 3.29 -0.17
C GLU A 183 20.71 2.01 0.64
N LEU A 184 19.66 1.22 0.96
CA LEU A 184 19.78 -0.05 1.68
C LEU A 184 20.43 -1.16 0.84
N HIS A 185 20.21 -1.18 -0.47
CA HIS A 185 20.73 -2.21 -1.37
C HIS A 185 22.07 -1.85 -2.04
N GLU A 186 22.43 -0.57 -2.13
CA GLU A 186 23.75 -0.08 -2.56
C GLU A 186 24.74 0.08 -1.39
N ALA A 187 24.25 0.07 -0.13
CA ALA A 187 25.10 0.03 1.04
C ALA A 187 25.99 -1.22 1.03
N LYS A 188 27.28 -1.03 0.69
CA LYS A 188 28.33 -2.03 0.91
C LYS A 188 28.18 -2.62 2.32
N PRO A 189 28.32 -3.95 2.48
CA PRO A 189 28.12 -4.59 3.79
C PRO A 189 29.02 -3.91 4.82
N LYS A 190 28.40 -3.40 5.89
CA LYS A 190 29.14 -2.78 7.00
C LYS A 190 30.15 -3.81 7.49
N ALA A 191 31.44 -3.50 7.35
CA ALA A 191 32.50 -4.36 7.87
C ALA A 191 32.21 -4.62 9.35
N PHE A 192 32.24 -5.89 9.75
CA PHE A 192 32.01 -6.27 11.14
C PHE A 192 32.98 -5.46 12.03
N ALA A 193 32.43 -4.78 13.03
CA ALA A 193 33.22 -3.95 13.93
C ALA A 193 34.21 -4.85 14.68
N GLN A 194 35.47 -4.82 14.25
CA GLN A 194 36.55 -5.58 14.87
C GLN A 194 36.76 -5.04 16.27
N LYS A 195 36.30 -5.80 17.28
CA LYS A 195 36.35 -5.41 18.69
C LYS A 195 37.81 -5.37 19.15
N ASN A 196 38.42 -4.19 19.07
CA ASN A 196 39.76 -3.93 19.58
C ASN A 196 39.74 -4.11 21.11
N SER A 197 40.25 -5.25 21.58
CA SER A 197 40.49 -5.51 23.00
C SER A 197 41.74 -4.76 23.43
N THR A 198 41.58 -3.54 23.97
CA THR A 198 42.65 -2.81 24.65
C THR A 198 42.98 -3.48 25.98
N THR A 199 44.00 -4.34 25.97
CA THR A 199 44.56 -4.95 27.18
C THR A 199 45.38 -3.90 27.94
N THR A 200 44.76 -3.15 28.84
CA THR A 200 45.48 -2.25 29.75
C THR A 200 46.28 -3.04 30.78
N SER A 201 47.59 -2.81 30.81
CA SER A 201 48.53 -3.43 31.73
C SER A 201 48.30 -2.98 33.18
N ALA A 202 47.65 -3.83 33.99
CA ALA A 202 47.60 -3.68 35.43
C ALA A 202 48.81 -4.38 36.08
N LEU A 203 49.47 -3.69 37.01
CA LEU A 203 50.74 -4.11 37.63
C LEU A 203 50.61 -5.40 38.45
N ILE A 204 51.50 -6.37 38.20
CA ILE A 204 51.62 -7.59 38.99
C ILE A 204 52.47 -7.30 40.22
N THR A 205 51.82 -6.93 41.32
CA THR A 205 52.42 -6.90 42.67
C THR A 205 51.77 -7.99 43.51
N GLY A 206 52.21 -9.24 43.30
CA GLY A 206 51.63 -10.44 43.94
C GLY A 206 52.72 -11.46 44.26
N ALA A 207 53.44 -11.24 45.35
CA ALA A 207 54.61 -12.02 45.73
C ALA A 207 54.32 -13.49 46.03
N ALA A 208 55.25 -14.37 45.62
CA ALA A 208 55.76 -15.55 46.34
C ALA A 208 54.80 -16.61 46.95
N GLY A 209 53.48 -16.49 46.84
CA GLY A 209 52.54 -17.37 47.56
C GLY A 209 52.37 -18.78 46.98
N GLY A 210 52.56 -18.95 45.67
CA GLY A 210 52.25 -20.20 44.97
C GLY A 210 53.10 -21.40 45.43
N ALA A 211 54.41 -21.21 45.60
CA ALA A 211 55.32 -22.31 45.93
C ALA A 211 55.12 -22.87 47.36
N ALA A 212 54.77 -22.01 48.32
CA ALA A 212 54.55 -22.42 49.71
C ALA A 212 53.33 -23.33 49.87
N ALA A 213 52.24 -23.06 49.13
CA ALA A 213 51.01 -23.86 49.19
C ALA A 213 51.22 -25.32 48.76
N PHE A 214 51.97 -25.54 47.67
CA PHE A 214 52.29 -26.90 47.20
C PHE A 214 53.22 -27.66 48.18
N GLY A 215 54.20 -26.97 48.79
CA GLY A 215 55.10 -27.58 49.78
C GLY A 215 54.37 -28.07 51.03
N VAL A 216 53.45 -27.26 51.57
CA VAL A 216 52.65 -27.63 52.76
C VAL A 216 51.70 -28.80 52.46
N ALA A 217 51.04 -28.81 51.30
CA ALA A 217 50.17 -29.92 50.90
C ALA A 217 50.92 -31.26 50.79
N ALA A 218 52.12 -31.26 50.21
CA ALA A 218 52.96 -32.46 50.10
C ALA A 218 53.41 -32.99 51.47
N ALA A 219 53.78 -32.10 52.40
CA ALA A 219 54.17 -32.48 53.76
C ALA A 219 52.99 -33.12 54.53
N ILE A 220 51.79 -32.53 54.45
CA ILE A 220 50.57 -33.08 55.08
C ILE A 220 50.24 -34.46 54.50
N PHE A 221 50.33 -34.64 53.18
CA PHE A 221 50.07 -35.93 52.53
C PHE A 221 51.03 -37.03 53.01
N LEU A 222 52.34 -36.75 53.10
CA LEU A 222 53.34 -37.70 53.58
C LEU A 222 53.15 -38.07 55.06
N ILE A 223 52.74 -37.12 55.91
CA ILE A 223 52.43 -37.37 57.32
C ILE A 223 51.17 -38.25 57.45
N ALA A 224 50.11 -37.94 56.69
CA ALA A 224 48.89 -38.74 56.68
C ALA A 224 49.15 -40.18 56.19
N HIS A 225 49.96 -40.37 55.15
CA HIS A 225 50.29 -41.68 54.60
C HIS A 225 51.11 -42.54 55.58
N LYS A 226 52.04 -41.93 56.35
CA LYS A 226 52.77 -42.64 57.42
C LYS A 226 51.90 -42.96 58.64
N LYS A 227 50.87 -42.16 58.94
CA LYS A 227 49.95 -42.41 60.06
C LYS A 227 48.92 -43.52 59.76
N LYS A 228 48.67 -43.84 58.49
CA LYS A 228 47.71 -44.88 58.05
C LYS A 228 48.28 -46.33 58.04
N GLN A 229 49.54 -46.54 58.41
CA GLN A 229 50.18 -47.87 58.46
C GLN A 229 50.27 -48.49 59.88
N ARG A 230 49.33 -48.17 60.79
CA ARG A 230 49.29 -48.80 62.13
C ARG A 230 47.88 -49.22 62.58
N VAL A 231 47.71 -50.54 62.65
CA VAL A 231 46.72 -51.35 63.41
C VAL A 231 45.35 -51.59 62.73
N PRO A 232 44.75 -52.81 62.81
CA PRO A 232 43.72 -53.29 61.86
C PRO A 232 42.37 -53.70 62.50
N GLY A 233 41.43 -54.13 61.64
CA GLY A 233 40.19 -54.83 62.00
C GLY A 233 39.00 -53.92 62.37
N ASP A 234 37.74 -54.35 62.31
CA ASP A 234 37.15 -55.47 61.55
C ASP A 234 35.61 -55.24 61.43
N ALA A 235 34.93 -55.98 60.55
CA ALA A 235 33.51 -56.32 60.58
C ALA A 235 32.39 -55.24 60.50
N THR A 236 31.46 -55.48 59.55
CA THR A 236 29.97 -55.40 59.69
C THR A 236 29.23 -54.04 59.81
N SER A 237 27.96 -53.83 59.37
CA SER A 237 27.04 -54.55 58.44
C SER A 237 25.60 -53.95 58.39
N TRP A 238 24.77 -54.29 57.37
CA TRP A 238 23.26 -54.23 57.24
C TRP A 238 22.51 -52.90 57.56
N LEU A 239 21.37 -52.47 57.00
CA LEU A 239 20.61 -52.63 55.72
C LEU A 239 19.56 -51.44 55.61
N PRO A 240 18.29 -51.50 55.12
CA PRO A 240 17.93 -51.18 53.72
C PRO A 240 16.67 -50.28 53.47
N ILE A 241 16.38 -49.97 52.19
CA ILE A 241 15.05 -49.79 51.49
C ILE A 241 13.95 -48.85 52.06
N SER A 242 13.38 -48.00 51.18
CA SER A 242 11.92 -47.74 50.95
C SER A 242 11.64 -46.28 50.50
N TRP A 243 10.45 -45.84 50.03
CA TRP A 243 9.47 -46.35 49.04
C TRP A 243 8.42 -45.23 48.81
N ASN A 244 7.96 -45.06 47.57
CA ASN A 244 6.58 -44.65 47.18
C ASN A 244 6.19 -43.16 47.02
N SER A 245 5.11 -43.04 46.22
CA SER A 245 4.46 -41.86 45.63
C SER A 245 3.09 -41.55 46.25
N SER A 246 2.48 -40.37 45.97
CA SER A 246 1.13 -40.26 45.35
C SER A 246 0.53 -38.83 45.32
N THR A 247 -0.03 -38.41 44.17
CA THR A 247 -1.28 -37.60 43.96
C THR A 247 -1.48 -36.25 44.72
N SER A 248 -2.38 -35.32 44.37
CA SER A 248 -3.41 -35.15 43.29
C SER A 248 -3.26 -33.72 42.69
N SER A 249 -4.20 -33.00 42.06
CA SER A 249 -5.62 -33.14 41.63
C SER A 249 -5.90 -32.04 40.58
N GLY A 250 -7.02 -32.12 39.83
CA GLY A 250 -7.55 -31.00 39.02
C GLY A 250 -8.99 -30.64 39.41
N THR A 251 -9.47 -29.46 39.02
CA THR A 251 -10.82 -28.98 39.36
C THR A 251 -11.50 -28.27 38.18
N LYS A 252 -12.71 -28.72 37.82
CA LYS A 252 -13.69 -27.94 37.05
C LYS A 252 -14.63 -27.25 38.04
N SER A 253 -15.24 -26.13 37.66
CA SER A 253 -16.38 -25.57 38.40
C SER A 253 -17.57 -25.28 37.48
N SER A 254 -18.72 -25.80 37.88
CA SER A 254 -20.05 -25.41 37.40
C SER A 254 -20.94 -25.27 38.61
N VAL A 255 -21.75 -24.22 38.68
CA VAL A 255 -22.80 -24.05 39.70
C VAL A 255 -24.15 -23.99 38.99
N SER A 256 -25.17 -24.61 39.59
CA SER A 256 -26.53 -24.69 39.06
C SER A 256 -27.56 -24.56 40.18
N GLY A 257 -28.79 -24.18 39.83
CA GLY A 257 -29.99 -24.20 40.70
C GLY A 257 -30.97 -23.13 40.21
N LYS A 258 -32.04 -23.43 39.46
CA LYS A 258 -33.28 -24.15 39.84
C LYS A 258 -34.04 -23.50 41.00
N SER A 259 -35.12 -22.80 40.67
CA SER A 259 -36.49 -23.33 40.86
C SER A 259 -37.35 -23.00 39.65
#